data_AF-A0A0Q5U5C8-F1
#
_entry.id   AF-A0A0Q5U5C8-F1
#
_cell.length_a   1.000
_cell.length_b   1.000
_cell.length_c   1.000
_cell.angle_alpha   90.00
_cell.angle_beta   90.00
_cell.angle_gamma   90.00
#
_symmetry.space_group_name_H-M   'P 1'
#
loop_
_entity.id
_entity.type
_entity.pdbx_description
1 polymer ?
#
loop_
_entity_poly.entity_id
_entity_poly.type
_entity_poly.pdbx_seq_one_letter_code
_entity_poly.pdbx_strand_id
1 'polypeptide(L)'
;MSLNAERSYKMKLRDVENAFKYRRIPYPKRSVELIALLAISCTFFLFMHTNKLNSRLKEMEVKLQPSEFSALGLTGNHISGHDAGKHDDINTLHGTYQYLKSTGQLENLDPAHLNNTPKAERDFVFYNRLEKTGSQSMTRLIKQLGDRLGFDTYRNIVRPSRPITDDEENENDLVEQLFELGEHAVYVEHANWVNFTKHGSPSPIYINMIRHPIQKVISAYYYQRHPLIFAQTLMRNPNKPLKNKKFFDTKFNDCVRNRVRPYCVFDAHNPFNGDWRRFSLHLCGNSEICTHFNSETTTQIAKMNVEREYAVVGSWEDTNVTLAVLEAYIPRFFTGATEVYYNRTEQFTINTVSHDTHLDKDVEEYLKSSFSFEIELYLFIKQRLYKQYIAVHKNAFQSN
;
A
#
# COMPACT_ATOMS: atom_id res chain seq x y z
N MET A 1 102.88 -24.14 8.95
CA MET A 1 101.48 -24.10 9.41
C MET A 1 101.43 -23.34 10.72
N SER A 2 100.42 -22.48 10.88
CA SER A 2 100.08 -21.67 12.06
C SER A 2 100.64 -20.24 12.15
N LEU A 3 99.78 -19.41 12.75
CA LEU A 3 99.86 -18.04 13.26
C LEU A 3 99.61 -16.91 12.23
N ASN A 4 98.46 -16.22 12.24
CA ASN A 4 97.80 -15.34 13.25
C ASN A 4 98.29 -13.88 13.23
N ALA A 5 97.34 -13.01 13.57
CA ALA A 5 97.37 -11.55 13.82
C ALA A 5 97.13 -10.66 12.59
N GLU A 6 96.37 -9.57 12.62
CA GLU A 6 95.53 -8.90 13.63
C GLU A 6 94.81 -7.73 12.92
N ARG A 7 93.60 -7.34 13.42
CA ARG A 7 93.00 -5.97 13.47
C ARG A 7 92.94 -5.11 12.18
N SER A 8 92.00 -4.19 11.96
CA SER A 8 90.75 -3.66 12.52
C SER A 8 90.48 -2.41 11.67
N TYR A 9 89.25 -2.07 11.28
CA TYR A 9 88.69 -0.72 11.48
C TYR A 9 87.23 -0.67 11.01
N LYS A 10 86.34 -0.47 11.98
CA LYS A 10 84.96 0.00 11.81
C LYS A 10 84.95 1.34 11.07
N MET A 11 84.14 1.45 10.01
CA MET A 11 83.46 2.71 9.70
C MET A 11 81.97 2.55 9.98
N LYS A 12 81.44 3.56 10.67
CA LYS A 12 80.16 3.57 11.37
C LYS A 12 78.99 3.73 10.39
N LEU A 13 77.89 3.03 10.69
CA LEU A 13 76.59 3.08 10.02
C LEU A 13 75.98 4.49 9.81
N ARG A 14 76.55 5.55 10.41
CA ARG A 14 76.05 6.93 10.33
C ARG A 14 76.44 7.70 9.07
N ASP A 15 77.40 7.22 8.29
CA ASP A 15 77.80 7.88 7.03
C ASP A 15 77.03 7.39 5.81
N VAL A 16 76.37 6.21 5.90
CA VAL A 16 75.50 5.69 4.83
C VAL A 16 74.13 6.37 4.86
N GLU A 17 73.60 6.68 6.04
CA GLU A 17 72.30 7.38 6.17
C GLU A 17 72.33 8.84 5.68
N ASN A 18 73.50 9.51 5.73
CA ASN A 18 73.65 10.86 5.20
C ASN A 18 73.95 10.90 3.69
N ALA A 19 74.40 9.78 3.09
CA ALA A 19 74.60 9.67 1.65
C ALA A 19 73.28 9.47 0.86
N PHE A 20 72.21 9.01 1.51
CA PHE A 20 70.88 8.89 0.89
C PHE A 20 69.96 10.11 1.16
N LYS A 21 70.34 11.00 2.06
CA LYS A 21 69.50 12.15 2.47
C LYS A 21 69.51 13.34 1.49
N TYR A 22 70.38 13.31 0.47
CA TYR A 22 70.50 14.40 -0.53
C TYR A 22 70.63 13.92 -1.98
N ARG A 23 69.93 12.85 -2.36
CA ARG A 23 69.58 12.60 -3.77
C ARG A 23 68.08 12.77 -3.96
N ARG A 24 67.66 14.04 -4.12
CA ARG A 24 66.46 14.33 -4.90
C ARG A 24 66.77 13.88 -6.32
N ILE A 25 66.38 12.66 -6.67
CA ILE A 25 66.38 12.20 -8.05
C ILE A 25 65.40 13.14 -8.76
N PRO A 26 65.83 13.98 -9.71
CA PRO A 26 64.91 14.76 -10.49
C PRO A 26 64.20 13.77 -11.40
N TYR A 27 63.02 13.29 -10.99
CA TYR A 27 62.12 12.65 -11.93
C TYR A 27 61.94 13.65 -13.08
N PRO A 28 62.17 13.24 -14.34
CA PRO A 28 61.92 14.13 -15.46
C PRO A 28 60.51 14.71 -15.30
N LYS A 29 60.32 16.03 -15.44
CA LYS A 29 58.99 16.65 -15.35
C LYS A 29 57.97 15.90 -16.21
N ARG A 30 58.44 15.38 -17.36
CA ARG A 30 57.72 14.51 -18.29
C ARG A 30 57.23 13.18 -17.70
N SER A 31 57.96 12.57 -16.76
CA SER A 31 57.58 11.31 -16.09
C SER A 31 56.50 11.54 -15.05
N VAL A 32 56.56 12.65 -14.31
CA VAL A 32 55.51 13.03 -13.34
C VAL A 32 54.23 13.43 -14.08
N GLU A 33 54.37 14.15 -15.19
CA GLU A 33 53.26 14.45 -16.11
C GLU A 33 52.66 13.17 -16.72
N LEU A 34 53.50 12.19 -17.10
CA LEU A 34 53.02 10.90 -17.61
C LEU A 34 52.25 10.13 -16.54
N ILE A 35 52.75 10.06 -15.30
CA ILE A 35 52.07 9.40 -14.18
C ILE A 35 50.75 10.12 -13.86
N ALA A 36 50.73 11.45 -13.89
CA ALA A 36 49.51 12.23 -13.70
C ALA A 36 48.48 11.96 -14.80
N LEU A 37 48.89 11.91 -16.07
CA LEU A 37 48.02 11.56 -17.19
C LEU A 37 47.49 10.13 -17.11
N LEU A 38 48.32 9.19 -16.65
CA LEU A 38 47.94 7.79 -16.46
C LEU A 38 46.98 7.63 -15.27
N ALA A 39 47.18 8.41 -14.21
CA ALA A 39 46.25 8.46 -13.08
C ALA A 39 44.90 9.07 -13.49
N ILE A 40 44.91 10.18 -14.25
CA ILE A 40 43.69 10.83 -14.77
C ILE A 40 42.97 9.91 -15.77
N SER A 41 43.70 9.20 -16.64
CA SER A 41 43.07 8.25 -17.56
C SER A 41 42.47 7.06 -16.81
N CYS A 42 43.16 6.55 -15.78
CA CYS A 42 42.65 5.45 -14.95
C CYS A 42 41.41 5.87 -14.15
N THR A 43 41.39 7.06 -13.55
CA THR A 43 40.19 7.57 -12.85
C THR A 43 39.05 7.85 -13.82
N PHE A 44 39.32 8.35 -15.03
CA PHE A 44 38.32 8.52 -16.07
C PHE A 44 37.75 7.17 -16.54
N PHE A 45 38.59 6.15 -16.73
CA PHE A 45 38.14 4.80 -17.08
C PHE A 45 37.34 4.15 -15.95
N LEU A 46 37.76 4.33 -14.69
CA LEU A 46 36.99 3.86 -13.54
C LEU A 46 35.65 4.58 -13.44
N PHE A 47 35.59 5.90 -13.69
CA PHE A 47 34.34 6.67 -13.71
C PHE A 47 33.41 6.24 -14.86
N MET A 48 33.95 6.01 -16.06
CA MET A 48 33.22 5.44 -17.19
C MET A 48 32.68 4.05 -16.85
N HIS A 49 33.49 3.21 -16.22
CA HIS A 49 33.12 1.85 -15.87
C HIS A 49 32.10 1.81 -14.73
N THR A 50 32.22 2.66 -13.72
CA THR A 50 31.22 2.81 -12.65
C THR A 50 29.94 3.42 -13.18
N ASN A 51 29.97 4.38 -14.11
CA ASN A 51 28.76 4.88 -14.77
C ASN A 51 28.09 3.81 -15.63
N LYS A 52 28.86 2.99 -16.35
CA LYS A 52 28.34 1.86 -17.13
C LYS A 52 27.76 0.77 -16.23
N LEU A 53 28.41 0.47 -15.11
CA LEU A 53 27.91 -0.45 -14.10
C LEU A 53 26.67 0.10 -13.41
N ASN A 54 26.61 1.39 -13.06
CA ASN A 54 25.43 2.06 -12.50
C ASN A 54 24.28 2.09 -13.50
N SER A 55 24.56 2.32 -14.78
CA SER A 55 23.57 2.24 -15.85
C SER A 55 23.03 0.82 -15.99
N ARG A 56 23.90 -0.19 -15.97
CA ARG A 56 23.49 -1.60 -15.97
C ARG A 56 22.81 -2.06 -14.69
N LEU A 57 23.20 -1.53 -13.54
CA LEU A 57 22.54 -1.74 -12.25
C LEU A 57 21.14 -1.14 -12.30
N LYS A 58 20.97 0.09 -12.80
CA LYS A 58 19.64 0.67 -13.05
C LYS A 58 18.84 -0.14 -14.05
N GLU A 59 19.46 -0.61 -15.13
CA GLU A 59 18.79 -1.48 -16.12
C GLU A 59 18.39 -2.83 -15.52
N MET A 60 19.20 -3.38 -14.62
CA MET A 60 18.89 -4.61 -13.88
C MET A 60 17.90 -4.39 -12.73
N GLU A 61 17.90 -3.23 -12.09
CA GLU A 61 16.93 -2.79 -11.09
C GLU A 61 15.56 -2.60 -11.76
N VAL A 62 15.51 -2.06 -12.97
CA VAL A 62 14.33 -2.03 -13.86
C VAL A 62 13.87 -3.42 -14.30
N LYS A 63 14.77 -4.42 -14.36
CA LYS A 63 14.43 -5.81 -14.74
C LYS A 63 14.08 -6.71 -13.54
N LEU A 64 14.65 -6.46 -12.35
CA LEU A 64 14.43 -7.26 -11.13
C LEU A 64 13.36 -6.66 -10.20
N GLN A 65 13.07 -5.37 -10.33
CA GLN A 65 11.81 -4.79 -9.86
C GLN A 65 11.00 -4.46 -11.10
N PRO A 66 9.80 -5.03 -11.31
CA PRO A 66 8.86 -4.47 -12.27
C PRO A 66 8.41 -3.12 -11.68
N SER A 67 9.22 -2.09 -11.86
CA SER A 67 8.84 -0.71 -11.58
C SER A 67 7.89 -0.27 -12.70
N GLU A 68 6.69 -0.85 -12.70
CA GLU A 68 5.48 -0.38 -13.41
C GLU A 68 5.08 1.05 -12.97
N PHE A 69 5.84 1.67 -12.06
CA PHE A 69 5.55 2.96 -11.43
C PHE A 69 6.30 4.17 -12.01
N SER A 70 7.32 4.00 -12.86
CA SER A 70 8.00 5.15 -13.49
C SER A 70 7.17 5.80 -14.61
N ALA A 71 6.11 5.14 -15.08
CA ALA A 71 5.15 5.70 -16.03
C ALA A 71 4.11 6.63 -15.35
N LEU A 72 4.14 6.78 -14.02
CA LEU A 72 3.11 7.51 -13.26
C LEU A 72 3.38 9.01 -13.06
N GLY A 73 4.50 9.58 -13.52
CA GLY A 73 4.70 11.05 -13.48
C GLY A 73 4.55 11.71 -12.10
N LEU A 74 4.61 10.96 -11.01
CA LEU A 74 4.37 11.45 -9.64
C LEU A 74 5.64 11.89 -8.91
N THR A 75 6.78 11.95 -9.62
CA THR A 75 8.00 12.57 -9.10
C THR A 75 8.53 13.63 -10.07
N GLY A 76 8.31 14.91 -9.75
CA GLY A 76 9.15 16.02 -10.22
C GLY A 76 8.58 16.88 -11.34
N ASN A 77 8.33 18.14 -10.98
CA ASN A 77 8.20 19.33 -11.83
C ASN A 77 8.81 19.20 -13.24
N HIS A 78 7.97 19.15 -14.28
CA HIS A 78 8.28 19.78 -15.57
C HIS A 78 6.99 20.25 -16.23
N ILE A 79 6.76 21.56 -16.15
CA ILE A 79 5.92 22.32 -17.07
C ILE A 79 6.72 22.42 -18.37
N SER A 80 6.22 21.83 -19.45
CA SER A 80 6.40 22.33 -20.84
C SER A 80 5.42 21.59 -21.74
N GLY A 81 4.56 22.36 -22.38
CA GLY A 81 3.61 21.86 -23.37
C GLY A 81 4.29 21.57 -24.70
N HIS A 82 3.83 20.52 -25.36
CA HIS A 82 3.44 20.51 -26.77
C HIS A 82 2.72 19.18 -27.05
N ASP A 83 1.67 19.25 -27.87
CA ASP A 83 0.77 18.17 -28.26
C ASP A 83 1.43 16.80 -28.47
N ALA A 84 1.08 15.85 -27.60
CA ALA A 84 1.03 14.43 -27.88
C ALA A 84 -0.23 13.89 -27.19
N GLY A 85 -1.02 13.10 -27.92
CA GLY A 85 -2.40 12.74 -27.57
C GLY A 85 -2.59 12.32 -26.11
N LYS A 86 -3.74 12.71 -25.54
CA LYS A 86 -4.21 12.30 -24.20
C LYS A 86 -3.80 10.85 -23.93
N HIS A 87 -2.78 10.66 -23.09
CA HIS A 87 -2.57 9.36 -22.47
C HIS A 87 -3.80 9.08 -21.61
N ASP A 88 -4.56 8.05 -21.96
CA ASP A 88 -5.70 7.61 -21.15
C ASP A 88 -5.22 7.36 -19.72
N ASP A 89 -5.91 7.93 -18.73
CA ASP A 89 -5.55 7.75 -17.32
C ASP A 89 -5.60 6.27 -16.96
N ILE A 90 -4.42 5.68 -16.72
CA ILE A 90 -4.25 4.25 -16.38
C ILE A 90 -5.09 3.83 -15.17
N ASN A 91 -5.45 4.79 -14.32
CA ASN A 91 -6.26 4.57 -13.12
C ASN A 91 -7.76 4.35 -13.41
N THR A 92 -8.15 4.31 -14.68
CA THR A 92 -9.50 3.92 -15.14
C THR A 92 -9.50 2.51 -15.70
N LEU A 93 -10.67 1.86 -15.69
CA LEU A 93 -10.83 0.54 -16.33
C LEU A 93 -10.39 0.57 -17.80
N HIS A 94 -10.78 1.61 -18.53
CA HIS A 94 -10.39 1.79 -19.94
C HIS A 94 -8.88 1.97 -20.09
N GLY A 95 -8.28 2.86 -19.30
CA GLY A 95 -6.84 3.10 -19.33
C GLY A 95 -6.02 1.85 -18.97
N THR A 96 -6.46 1.08 -17.96
CA THR A 96 -5.84 -0.21 -17.63
C THR A 96 -5.93 -1.18 -18.81
N TYR A 97 -7.08 -1.27 -19.48
CA TYR A 97 -7.24 -2.12 -20.67
C TYR A 97 -6.30 -1.70 -21.82
N GLN A 98 -6.25 -0.40 -22.15
CA GLN A 98 -5.35 0.11 -23.20
C GLN A 98 -3.88 -0.12 -22.86
N TYR A 99 -3.51 0.04 -21.59
CA TYR A 99 -2.17 -0.28 -21.11
C TYR A 99 -1.82 -1.76 -21.30
N LEU A 100 -2.69 -2.68 -20.86
CA LEU A 100 -2.47 -4.12 -21.04
C LEU A 100 -2.40 -4.52 -22.51
N LYS A 101 -3.21 -3.87 -23.37
CA LYS A 101 -3.23 -4.11 -24.81
C LYS A 101 -1.93 -3.63 -25.48
N SER A 102 -1.51 -2.40 -25.20
CA SER A 102 -0.31 -1.78 -25.79
C SER A 102 1.00 -2.44 -25.35
N THR A 103 1.03 -3.01 -24.13
CA THR A 103 2.20 -3.71 -23.59
C THR A 103 2.24 -5.20 -23.96
N GLY A 104 1.21 -5.73 -24.62
CA GLY A 104 1.08 -7.16 -24.92
C GLY A 104 0.75 -8.04 -23.71
N GLN A 105 0.59 -7.45 -22.52
CA GLN A 105 0.25 -8.20 -21.30
C GLN A 105 -1.17 -8.81 -21.37
N LEU A 106 -2.07 -8.25 -22.18
CA LEU A 106 -3.43 -8.76 -22.33
C LEU A 106 -3.48 -10.21 -22.81
N GLU A 107 -2.54 -10.64 -23.66
CA GLU A 107 -2.50 -12.01 -24.19
C GLU A 107 -2.21 -13.04 -23.10
N ASN A 108 -1.33 -12.69 -22.16
CA ASN A 108 -0.91 -13.55 -21.05
C ASN A 108 -1.79 -13.41 -19.80
N LEU A 109 -2.80 -12.53 -19.85
CA LEU A 109 -3.71 -12.32 -18.74
C LEU A 109 -4.63 -13.55 -18.57
N ASP A 110 -4.48 -14.24 -17.44
CA ASP A 110 -5.23 -15.44 -17.05
C ASP A 110 -5.94 -15.20 -15.70
N PRO A 111 -7.29 -15.36 -15.63
CA PRO A 111 -8.04 -15.27 -14.40
C PRO A 111 -7.52 -16.16 -13.27
N ALA A 112 -7.01 -17.36 -13.57
CA ALA A 112 -6.58 -18.31 -12.56
C ALA A 112 -5.35 -17.80 -11.78
N HIS A 113 -4.43 -17.09 -12.44
CA HIS A 113 -3.24 -16.53 -11.81
C HIS A 113 -3.54 -15.34 -10.88
N LEU A 114 -4.65 -14.63 -11.13
CA LEU A 114 -5.07 -13.48 -10.33
C LEU A 114 -6.06 -13.82 -9.21
N ASN A 115 -6.49 -15.08 -9.14
CA ASN A 115 -7.46 -15.56 -8.16
C ASN A 115 -6.73 -16.24 -6.98
N ASN A 116 -6.84 -15.66 -5.79
CA ASN A 116 -6.28 -16.24 -4.56
C ASN A 116 -7.26 -17.18 -3.84
N THR A 117 -8.54 -17.24 -4.22
CA THR A 117 -9.52 -18.14 -3.58
C THR A 117 -9.06 -19.60 -3.54
N PRO A 118 -8.46 -20.19 -4.60
CA PRO A 118 -7.97 -21.58 -4.57
C PRO A 118 -6.80 -21.82 -3.61
N LYS A 119 -6.15 -20.76 -3.10
CA LYS A 119 -5.06 -20.85 -2.12
C LYS A 119 -5.58 -20.96 -0.68
N ALA A 120 -6.85 -20.64 -0.45
CA ALA A 120 -7.46 -20.79 0.87
C ALA A 120 -7.57 -22.28 1.22
N GLU A 121 -7.18 -22.63 2.45
CA GLU A 121 -7.23 -24.00 2.96
C GLU A 121 -8.61 -24.33 3.55
N ARG A 122 -9.43 -23.30 3.74
CA ARG A 122 -10.77 -23.41 4.28
C ARG A 122 -11.77 -22.60 3.47
N ASP A 123 -12.93 -23.19 3.24
CA ASP A 123 -14.05 -22.58 2.53
C ASP A 123 -14.85 -21.66 3.48
N PHE A 124 -14.18 -20.59 3.91
CA PHE A 124 -14.66 -19.60 4.87
C PHE A 124 -14.16 -18.23 4.46
N VAL A 125 -15.06 -17.26 4.32
CA VAL A 125 -14.70 -15.89 3.92
C VAL A 125 -14.47 -15.05 5.16
N PHE A 126 -13.26 -14.50 5.27
CA PHE A 126 -12.96 -13.48 6.27
C PHE A 126 -12.98 -12.10 5.64
N TYR A 127 -13.99 -11.30 6.02
CA TYR A 127 -14.10 -9.90 5.63
C TYR A 127 -13.66 -9.00 6.79
N ASN A 128 -12.35 -8.73 6.84
CA ASN A 128 -11.72 -7.80 7.79
C ASN A 128 -12.00 -6.33 7.38
N ARG A 129 -13.27 -5.95 7.51
CA ARG A 129 -13.84 -4.72 6.96
C ARG A 129 -13.17 -3.44 7.45
N LEU A 130 -12.88 -2.57 6.49
CA LEU A 130 -12.50 -1.17 6.75
C LEU A 130 -13.72 -0.31 7.13
N GLU A 131 -13.51 0.73 7.94
CA GLU A 131 -14.53 1.75 8.17
C GLU A 131 -14.71 2.66 6.95
N LYS A 132 -15.93 3.17 6.78
CA LYS A 132 -16.28 4.23 5.81
C LYS A 132 -16.04 3.87 4.32
N THR A 133 -15.88 2.59 4.03
CA THR A 133 -15.78 2.02 2.67
C THR A 133 -17.09 1.36 2.20
N GLY A 134 -18.23 1.72 2.80
CA GLY A 134 -19.51 1.06 2.51
C GLY A 134 -19.60 -0.37 3.06
N SER A 135 -18.82 -0.69 4.08
CA SER A 135 -18.77 -2.03 4.65
C SER A 135 -20.09 -2.50 5.29
N GLN A 136 -20.99 -1.60 5.71
CA GLN A 136 -22.34 -2.00 6.16
C GLN A 136 -23.21 -2.48 4.97
N SER A 137 -23.08 -1.83 3.81
CA SER A 137 -23.74 -2.23 2.57
C SER A 137 -23.30 -3.62 2.13
N MET A 138 -21.97 -3.87 2.15
CA MET A 138 -21.41 -5.19 1.85
C MET A 138 -21.89 -6.26 2.83
N THR A 139 -21.92 -5.98 4.14
CA THR A 139 -22.47 -6.92 5.14
C THR A 139 -23.93 -7.28 4.87
N ARG A 140 -24.75 -6.32 4.45
CA ARG A 140 -26.16 -6.59 4.10
C ARG A 140 -26.29 -7.45 2.85
N LEU A 141 -25.47 -7.17 1.83
CA LEU A 141 -25.43 -7.98 0.61
C LEU A 141 -25.01 -9.42 0.92
N ILE A 142 -23.93 -9.60 1.67
CA ILE A 142 -23.46 -10.91 2.14
C ILE A 142 -24.57 -11.64 2.90
N LYS A 143 -25.30 -10.95 3.78
CA LYS A 143 -26.43 -11.56 4.50
C LYS A 143 -27.52 -12.07 3.56
N GLN A 144 -27.95 -11.25 2.61
CA GLN A 144 -28.99 -11.67 1.64
C GLN A 144 -28.51 -12.81 0.73
N LEU A 145 -27.22 -12.81 0.38
CA LEU A 145 -26.62 -13.91 -0.37
C LEU A 145 -26.54 -15.18 0.49
N GLY A 146 -26.24 -15.07 1.78
CA GLY A 146 -26.26 -16.20 2.72
C GLY A 146 -27.64 -16.84 2.81
N ASP A 147 -28.68 -16.01 2.93
CA ASP A 147 -30.08 -16.46 2.93
C ASP A 147 -30.46 -17.17 1.61
N ARG A 148 -29.87 -16.77 0.47
CA ARG A 148 -30.15 -17.35 -0.87
C ARG A 148 -29.33 -18.59 -1.17
N LEU A 149 -28.05 -18.60 -0.82
CA LEU A 149 -27.05 -19.61 -1.20
C LEU A 149 -26.82 -20.64 -0.10
N GLY A 150 -27.37 -20.44 1.10
CA GLY A 150 -27.34 -21.40 2.20
C GLY A 150 -26.03 -21.40 2.99
N PHE A 151 -25.45 -20.22 3.25
CA PHE A 151 -24.24 -20.07 4.07
C PHE A 151 -24.49 -19.16 5.28
N ASP A 152 -23.74 -19.40 6.35
CA ASP A 152 -23.89 -18.64 7.59
C ASP A 152 -23.15 -17.30 7.54
N THR A 153 -23.69 -16.29 8.23
CA THR A 153 -23.05 -14.98 8.34
C THR A 153 -22.88 -14.59 9.80
N TYR A 154 -21.63 -14.32 10.16
CA TYR A 154 -21.24 -13.95 11.50
C TYR A 154 -20.68 -12.53 11.50
N ARG A 155 -20.97 -11.80 12.57
CA ARG A 155 -20.47 -10.44 12.75
C ARG A 155 -20.09 -10.26 14.21
N ASN A 156 -18.89 -9.74 14.44
CA ASN A 156 -18.44 -9.49 15.80
C ASN A 156 -19.35 -8.48 16.52
N ILE A 157 -19.54 -8.71 17.82
CA ILE A 157 -20.12 -7.75 18.74
C ILE A 157 -19.11 -6.60 18.90
N VAL A 158 -19.58 -5.36 18.72
CA VAL A 158 -18.71 -4.19 18.77
C VAL A 158 -18.13 -4.04 20.20
N ARG A 159 -16.83 -4.30 20.35
CA ARG A 159 -16.13 -4.04 21.63
C ARG A 159 -16.04 -2.52 21.88
N PRO A 160 -16.13 -2.05 23.14
CA PRO A 160 -16.11 -0.61 23.47
C PRO A 160 -14.80 0.09 23.13
N SER A 161 -13.69 -0.65 23.19
CA SER A 161 -12.34 -0.18 22.88
C SER A 161 -11.52 -1.34 22.33
N ARG A 162 -10.71 -1.08 21.32
CA ARG A 162 -9.69 -2.00 20.80
C ARG A 162 -8.39 -1.25 20.61
N PRO A 163 -7.24 -1.90 20.83
CA PRO A 163 -5.97 -1.34 20.41
C PRO A 163 -5.95 -1.18 18.88
N ILE A 164 -5.01 -0.37 18.41
CA ILE A 164 -4.82 -0.08 16.96
C ILE A 164 -4.28 -1.32 16.25
N THR A 165 -3.50 -2.12 16.97
CA THR A 165 -2.89 -3.38 16.57
C THR A 165 -3.15 -4.41 17.66
N ASP A 166 -3.37 -5.64 17.25
CA ASP A 166 -3.47 -6.78 18.15
C ASP A 166 -2.06 -7.35 18.43
N ASP A 167 -1.80 -7.79 19.64
CA ASP A 167 -0.61 -8.58 19.95
C ASP A 167 -0.80 -10.05 19.56
N GLU A 168 0.23 -10.87 19.72
CA GLU A 168 0.19 -12.28 19.33
C GLU A 168 -0.89 -13.09 20.06
N GLU A 169 -1.20 -12.75 21.31
CA GLU A 169 -2.28 -13.39 22.08
C GLU A 169 -3.65 -13.03 21.50
N ASN A 170 -3.91 -11.75 21.24
CA ASN A 170 -5.17 -11.30 20.65
C ASN A 170 -5.35 -11.79 19.20
N GLU A 171 -4.25 -11.92 18.42
CA GLU A 171 -4.30 -12.55 17.10
C GLU A 171 -4.68 -14.04 17.19
N ASN A 172 -4.08 -14.78 18.12
CA ASN A 172 -4.41 -16.19 18.36
C ASN A 172 -5.87 -16.35 18.79
N ASP A 173 -6.35 -15.53 19.73
CA ASP A 173 -7.74 -15.54 20.17
C ASP A 173 -8.72 -15.34 18.99
N LEU A 174 -8.41 -14.41 18.08
CA LEU A 174 -9.22 -14.18 16.88
C LEU A 174 -9.21 -15.42 15.99
N VAL A 175 -8.03 -15.97 15.72
CA VAL A 175 -7.85 -17.13 14.83
C VAL A 175 -8.58 -18.35 15.38
N GLU A 176 -8.44 -18.66 16.67
CA GLU A 176 -9.13 -19.75 17.35
C GLU A 176 -10.66 -19.57 17.29
N GLN A 177 -11.16 -18.36 17.59
CA GLN A 177 -12.59 -18.05 17.48
C GLN A 177 -13.12 -18.28 16.06
N LEU A 178 -12.37 -17.91 15.02
CA LEU A 178 -12.80 -18.16 13.64
C LEU A 178 -12.71 -19.64 13.27
N PHE A 179 -11.73 -20.36 13.82
CA PHE A 179 -11.57 -21.79 13.60
C PHE A 179 -12.79 -22.58 14.09
N GLU A 180 -13.35 -22.21 15.25
CA GLU A 180 -14.53 -22.85 15.85
C GLU A 180 -15.85 -22.65 15.08
N LEU A 181 -15.91 -21.68 14.16
CA LEU A 181 -17.11 -21.44 13.36
C LEU A 181 -17.37 -22.58 12.38
N GLY A 182 -18.59 -22.66 11.83
CA GLY A 182 -18.92 -23.63 10.79
C GLY A 182 -18.12 -23.43 9.50
N GLU A 183 -18.05 -24.47 8.67
CA GLU A 183 -17.64 -24.33 7.28
C GLU A 183 -18.73 -23.62 6.46
N HIS A 184 -18.35 -23.08 5.29
CA HIS A 184 -19.26 -22.34 4.42
C HIS A 184 -19.92 -21.17 5.16
N ALA A 185 -19.09 -20.28 5.69
CA ALA A 185 -19.55 -19.10 6.40
C ALA A 185 -18.74 -17.85 6.02
N VAL A 186 -19.34 -16.70 6.26
CA VAL A 186 -18.69 -15.40 6.11
C VAL A 186 -18.65 -14.71 7.46
N TYR A 187 -17.44 -14.35 7.90
CA TYR A 187 -17.24 -13.61 9.13
C TYR A 187 -16.78 -12.18 8.85
N VAL A 188 -17.44 -11.23 9.52
CA VAL A 188 -17.29 -9.80 9.26
C VAL A 188 -16.83 -9.08 10.52
N GLU A 189 -15.63 -8.50 10.48
CA GLU A 189 -15.03 -7.83 11.64
C GLU A 189 -14.11 -6.66 11.27
N HIS A 190 -14.07 -5.65 12.14
CA HIS A 190 -13.04 -4.63 12.12
C HIS A 190 -11.75 -5.19 12.73
N ALA A 191 -10.86 -5.70 11.89
CA ALA A 191 -9.57 -6.26 12.26
C ALA A 191 -8.50 -5.89 11.22
N ASN A 192 -7.23 -5.89 11.63
CA ASN A 192 -6.12 -5.83 10.69
C ASN A 192 -5.92 -7.20 10.03
N TRP A 193 -5.12 -7.27 8.97
CA TRP A 193 -4.71 -8.53 8.38
C TRP A 193 -3.93 -9.39 9.39
N VAL A 194 -4.29 -10.67 9.48
CA VAL A 194 -3.63 -11.67 10.35
C VAL A 194 -3.18 -12.85 9.50
N ASN A 195 -1.99 -13.36 9.76
CA ASN A 195 -1.50 -14.57 9.09
C ASN A 195 -1.95 -15.83 9.85
N PHE A 196 -3.00 -16.49 9.36
CA PHE A 196 -3.58 -17.69 9.99
C PHE A 196 -2.58 -18.86 10.05
N THR A 197 -1.76 -19.02 9.01
CA THR A 197 -0.75 -20.09 8.97
C THR A 197 0.31 -19.95 10.04
N LYS A 198 0.65 -18.71 10.44
CA LYS A 198 1.59 -18.44 11.55
C LYS A 198 1.06 -18.99 12.88
N HIS A 199 -0.26 -19.01 13.02
CA HIS A 199 -0.99 -19.47 14.21
C HIS A 199 -1.49 -20.92 14.07
N GLY A 200 -0.95 -21.69 13.12
CA GLY A 200 -1.28 -23.11 12.94
C GLY A 200 -2.71 -23.38 12.47
N SER A 201 -3.41 -22.37 11.95
CA SER A 201 -4.80 -22.49 11.47
C SER A 201 -4.90 -22.35 9.96
N PRO A 202 -5.89 -23.02 9.33
CA PRO A 202 -6.06 -22.98 7.88
C PRO A 202 -6.45 -21.57 7.41
N SER A 203 -5.85 -21.16 6.30
CA SER A 203 -6.06 -19.83 5.73
C SER A 203 -7.48 -19.64 5.19
N PRO A 204 -8.19 -18.56 5.55
CA PRO A 204 -9.52 -18.25 5.01
C PRO A 204 -9.41 -17.55 3.65
N ILE A 205 -10.56 -17.40 2.98
CA ILE A 205 -10.71 -16.55 1.80
C ILE A 205 -10.81 -15.09 2.27
N TYR A 206 -9.73 -14.32 2.11
CA TYR A 206 -9.73 -12.91 2.44
C TYR A 206 -10.42 -12.06 1.37
N ILE A 207 -11.33 -11.18 1.80
CA ILE A 207 -11.90 -10.12 0.96
C ILE A 207 -11.84 -8.77 1.67
N ASN A 208 -11.85 -7.68 0.90
CA ASN A 208 -12.06 -6.36 1.49
C ASN A 208 -12.77 -5.38 0.55
N MET A 209 -13.12 -4.21 1.08
CA MET A 209 -13.69 -3.09 0.33
C MET A 209 -12.94 -1.80 0.68
N ILE A 210 -12.49 -1.09 -0.35
CA ILE A 210 -11.76 0.18 -0.24
C ILE A 210 -12.60 1.35 -0.75
N ARG A 211 -12.07 2.56 -0.55
CA ARG A 211 -12.62 3.83 -1.04
C ARG A 211 -11.46 4.82 -1.15
N HIS A 212 -11.57 5.81 -2.04
CA HIS A 212 -10.56 6.86 -2.14
C HIS A 212 -10.19 7.42 -0.74
N PRO A 213 -8.91 7.43 -0.31
CA PRO A 213 -8.52 7.76 1.06
C PRO A 213 -9.03 9.12 1.56
N ILE A 214 -8.91 10.16 0.72
CA ILE A 214 -9.42 11.50 1.06
C ILE A 214 -10.95 11.49 1.24
N GLN A 215 -11.71 10.85 0.34
CA GLN A 215 -13.17 10.77 0.43
C GLN A 215 -13.63 9.94 1.64
N LYS A 216 -12.88 8.88 1.99
CA LYS A 216 -13.08 8.11 3.22
C LYS A 216 -12.94 9.02 4.45
N VAL A 217 -11.92 9.87 4.48
CA VAL A 217 -11.63 10.79 5.58
C VAL A 217 -12.71 11.86 5.72
N ILE A 218 -13.14 12.47 4.62
CA ILE A 218 -14.25 13.43 4.58
C ILE A 218 -15.53 12.77 5.12
N SER A 219 -15.85 11.56 4.65
CA SER A 219 -17.04 10.83 5.09
C SER A 219 -17.00 10.51 6.58
N ALA A 220 -15.83 10.16 7.12
CA ALA A 220 -15.66 9.93 8.55
C ALA A 220 -15.82 11.22 9.36
N TYR A 221 -15.23 12.32 8.88
CA TYR A 221 -15.26 13.63 9.51
C TYR A 221 -16.69 14.11 9.77
N TYR A 222 -17.54 14.04 8.75
CA TYR A 222 -18.94 14.44 8.86
C TYR A 222 -19.79 13.41 9.60
N TYR A 223 -19.51 12.11 9.45
CA TYR A 223 -20.23 11.07 10.19
C TYR A 223 -20.09 11.23 11.71
N GLN A 224 -18.88 11.50 12.20
CA GLN A 224 -18.64 11.71 13.64
C GLN A 224 -19.27 13.01 14.17
N ARG A 225 -19.54 13.97 13.29
CA ARG A 225 -20.18 15.26 13.57
C ARG A 225 -21.68 15.25 13.31
N HIS A 226 -22.25 14.16 12.82
CA HIS A 226 -23.69 14.11 12.64
C HIS A 226 -24.38 14.08 14.02
N PRO A 227 -25.33 14.99 14.33
CA PRO A 227 -25.91 15.11 15.67
C PRO A 227 -26.51 13.81 16.22
N LEU A 228 -27.23 13.05 15.40
CA LEU A 228 -27.79 11.75 15.81
C LEU A 228 -26.70 10.72 16.13
N ILE A 229 -25.61 10.69 15.34
CA ILE A 229 -24.49 9.76 15.57
C ILE A 229 -23.76 10.16 16.84
N PHE A 230 -23.53 11.47 17.03
CA PHE A 230 -22.90 11.96 18.24
C PHE A 230 -23.73 11.64 19.48
N ALA A 231 -25.05 11.86 19.46
CA ALA A 231 -25.95 11.51 20.54
C ALA A 231 -25.92 10.01 20.89
N GLN A 232 -25.93 9.12 19.89
CA GLN A 232 -25.76 7.69 20.11
C GLN A 232 -24.42 7.34 20.77
N THR A 233 -23.34 8.06 20.42
CA THR A 233 -22.04 7.83 21.07
C THR A 233 -22.01 8.28 22.52
N LEU A 234 -22.77 9.32 22.89
CA LEU A 234 -22.94 9.74 24.30
C LEU A 234 -23.74 8.70 25.10
N MET A 235 -24.77 8.10 24.49
CA MET A 235 -25.55 7.03 25.15
C MET A 235 -24.68 5.80 25.46
N ARG A 236 -23.71 5.47 24.59
CA ARG A 236 -22.77 4.36 24.79
C ARG A 236 -21.64 4.69 25.75
N ASN A 237 -21.22 5.96 25.82
CA ASN A 237 -20.19 6.43 26.73
C ASN A 237 -20.63 7.76 27.36
N PRO A 238 -21.35 7.72 28.50
CA PRO A 238 -21.85 8.92 29.17
C PRO A 238 -20.76 9.90 29.62
N ASN A 239 -19.52 9.41 29.82
CA ASN A 239 -18.37 10.22 30.22
C ASN A 239 -17.74 11.00 29.06
N LYS A 240 -18.20 10.80 27.83
CA LYS A 240 -17.68 11.48 26.65
C LYS A 240 -18.02 12.98 26.72
N PRO A 241 -17.03 13.88 26.54
CA PRO A 241 -17.28 15.32 26.68
C PRO A 241 -18.25 15.82 25.61
N LEU A 242 -19.24 16.60 26.07
CA LEU A 242 -20.16 17.33 25.20
C LEU A 242 -19.37 18.25 24.25
N LYS A 243 -19.87 18.38 23.02
CA LYS A 243 -19.29 19.24 22.00
C LYS A 243 -20.17 20.45 21.78
N ASN A 244 -19.54 21.59 21.53
CA ASN A 244 -20.24 22.85 21.27
C ASN A 244 -20.69 22.94 19.81
N LYS A 245 -21.54 23.94 19.51
CA LYS A 245 -22.01 24.23 18.15
C LYS A 245 -20.85 24.36 17.14
N LYS A 246 -19.74 24.99 17.53
CA LYS A 246 -18.54 25.13 16.69
C LYS A 246 -18.02 23.78 16.17
N PHE A 247 -18.02 22.73 16.99
CA PHE A 247 -17.57 21.39 16.55
C PHE A 247 -18.43 20.83 15.41
N PHE A 248 -19.74 21.05 15.46
CA PHE A 248 -20.70 20.56 14.48
C PHE A 248 -20.71 21.39 13.19
N ASP A 249 -20.52 22.70 13.31
CA ASP A 249 -20.64 23.64 12.18
C ASP A 249 -19.32 23.83 11.41
N THR A 250 -18.18 23.45 11.99
CA THR A 250 -16.88 23.61 11.33
C THR A 250 -16.82 22.74 10.07
N LYS A 251 -16.57 23.36 8.91
CA LYS A 251 -16.41 22.66 7.64
C LYS A 251 -15.07 21.92 7.56
N PHE A 252 -15.01 20.91 6.70
CA PHE A 252 -13.80 20.12 6.52
C PHE A 252 -12.60 20.97 6.07
N ASN A 253 -12.77 21.82 5.05
CA ASN A 253 -11.70 22.71 4.55
C ASN A 253 -11.12 23.59 5.66
N ASP A 254 -11.98 24.24 6.45
CA ASP A 254 -11.55 25.07 7.57
C ASP A 254 -10.83 24.26 8.64
N CYS A 255 -11.27 23.04 8.90
CA CYS A 255 -10.63 22.15 9.87
C CYS A 255 -9.20 21.76 9.45
N VAL A 256 -9.01 21.42 8.16
CA VAL A 256 -7.70 21.04 7.61
C VAL A 256 -6.76 22.23 7.57
N ARG A 257 -7.24 23.38 7.09
CA ARG A 257 -6.47 24.63 7.00
C ARG A 257 -5.96 25.09 8.36
N ASN A 258 -6.81 24.99 9.38
CA ASN A 258 -6.45 25.36 10.75
C ASN A 258 -5.80 24.23 11.56
N ARG A 259 -5.53 23.06 10.96
CA ARG A 259 -4.90 21.90 11.63
C ARG A 259 -5.55 21.55 12.97
N VAL A 260 -6.89 21.56 13.02
CA VAL A 260 -7.63 21.43 14.29
C VAL A 260 -7.42 20.04 14.89
N ARG A 261 -6.68 19.98 16.01
CA ARG A 261 -6.43 18.73 16.76
C ARG A 261 -7.69 18.24 17.51
N PRO A 262 -7.90 16.92 17.62
CA PRO A 262 -7.18 15.82 16.97
C PRO A 262 -7.74 15.46 15.58
N TYR A 263 -8.68 16.25 15.03
CA TYR A 263 -9.54 15.82 13.94
C TYR A 263 -8.92 15.92 12.53
N CYS A 264 -8.11 16.94 12.28
CA CYS A 264 -7.62 17.30 10.94
C CYS A 264 -6.11 17.53 10.93
N VAL A 265 -5.37 16.61 11.55
CA VAL A 265 -3.91 16.57 11.53
C VAL A 265 -3.47 15.25 10.91
N PHE A 266 -2.81 15.33 9.76
CA PHE A 266 -2.44 14.20 8.91
C PHE A 266 -0.93 14.08 8.72
N ASP A 267 -0.16 14.41 9.75
CA ASP A 267 1.30 14.30 9.71
C ASP A 267 1.72 12.83 9.84
N ALA A 268 2.74 12.40 9.08
CA ALA A 268 3.19 11.00 9.02
C ALA A 268 3.57 10.41 10.39
N HIS A 269 4.20 11.21 11.24
CA HIS A 269 4.69 10.80 12.57
C HIS A 269 3.66 11.03 13.68
N ASN A 270 2.40 11.32 13.36
CA ASN A 270 1.42 11.61 14.39
C ASN A 270 1.09 10.33 15.20
N PRO A 271 1.44 10.27 16.51
CA PRO A 271 1.19 9.09 17.33
C PRO A 271 -0.29 8.96 17.72
N PHE A 272 -1.03 10.06 17.65
CA PHE A 272 -2.47 10.08 17.82
C PHE A 272 -3.11 9.87 16.45
N ASN A 273 -4.29 9.19 16.41
CA ASN A 273 -5.06 8.85 15.19
C ASN A 273 -4.89 7.42 14.63
N GLY A 274 -4.88 6.40 15.48
CA GLY A 274 -5.04 5.00 15.02
C GLY A 274 -6.48 4.65 14.68
N ASP A 275 -7.15 5.49 13.90
CA ASP A 275 -8.53 5.30 13.49
C ASP A 275 -8.64 5.12 11.97
N TRP A 276 -9.85 5.33 11.45
CA TRP A 276 -10.23 5.29 10.03
C TRP A 276 -9.33 6.09 9.07
N ARG A 277 -8.38 6.91 9.52
CA ARG A 277 -7.42 7.63 8.65
C ARG A 277 -6.32 6.74 8.10
N ARG A 278 -5.89 5.70 8.83
CA ARG A 278 -4.80 4.80 8.42
C ARG A 278 -5.38 3.64 7.62
N PHE A 279 -5.49 3.83 6.31
CA PHE A 279 -6.08 2.82 5.43
C PHE A 279 -5.12 1.63 5.24
N SER A 280 -3.85 1.92 5.00
CA SER A 280 -2.76 0.96 4.84
C SER A 280 -2.55 0.04 6.05
N LEU A 281 -2.73 0.53 7.28
CA LEU A 281 -2.60 -0.24 8.53
C LEU A 281 -3.36 -1.57 8.48
N HIS A 282 -4.64 -1.52 8.12
CA HIS A 282 -5.52 -2.68 8.16
C HIS A 282 -5.15 -3.77 7.15
N LEU A 283 -4.50 -3.40 6.04
CA LEU A 283 -4.02 -4.34 5.02
C LEU A 283 -2.57 -4.79 5.28
N CYS A 284 -1.79 -3.96 5.98
CA CYS A 284 -0.42 -4.26 6.39
C CYS A 284 -0.37 -5.29 7.53
N GLY A 285 -1.28 -5.19 8.50
CA GLY A 285 -1.38 -6.11 9.65
C GLY A 285 -1.01 -5.46 10.98
N ASN A 286 -0.68 -6.28 11.97
CA ASN A 286 -0.48 -5.84 13.36
C ASN A 286 0.96 -5.48 13.76
N SER A 287 1.91 -5.49 12.81
CA SER A 287 3.29 -5.09 13.11
C SER A 287 3.39 -3.60 13.45
N GLU A 288 4.32 -3.23 14.32
CA GLU A 288 4.54 -1.83 14.73
C GLU A 288 4.78 -0.91 13.52
N ILE A 289 5.52 -1.38 12.51
CA ILE A 289 5.77 -0.62 11.27
C ILE A 289 4.48 -0.28 10.52
N CYS A 290 3.42 -1.09 10.67
CA CYS A 290 2.13 -0.84 10.04
C CYS A 290 1.38 0.35 10.66
N THR A 291 1.80 0.81 11.85
CA THR A 291 1.16 1.93 12.53
C THR A 291 1.55 3.29 11.94
N HIS A 292 2.63 3.36 11.16
CA HIS A 292 3.12 4.60 10.58
C HIS A 292 2.19 5.11 9.46
N PHE A 293 1.69 6.34 9.62
CA PHE A 293 0.83 6.95 8.62
C PHE A 293 1.65 7.48 7.44
N ASN A 294 1.14 7.33 6.22
CA ASN A 294 1.81 7.77 4.99
C ASN A 294 3.26 7.28 4.89
N SER A 295 3.44 5.97 5.11
CA SER A 295 4.74 5.29 5.12
C SER A 295 4.89 4.41 3.89
N GLU A 296 6.04 4.52 3.21
CA GLU A 296 6.39 3.69 2.06
C GLU A 296 6.45 2.22 2.44
N THR A 297 7.18 1.88 3.52
CA THR A 297 7.35 0.51 3.99
C THR A 297 6.01 -0.15 4.30
N THR A 298 5.14 0.55 5.02
CA THR A 298 3.78 0.11 5.37
C THR A 298 2.96 -0.17 4.12
N THR A 299 3.08 0.71 3.12
CA THR A 299 2.38 0.59 1.84
C THR A 299 2.86 -0.60 1.03
N GLN A 300 4.17 -0.84 0.96
CA GLN A 300 4.72 -2.00 0.24
C GLN A 300 4.29 -3.32 0.89
N ILE A 301 4.29 -3.41 2.22
CA ILE A 301 3.79 -4.59 2.95
C ILE A 301 2.30 -4.79 2.66
N ALA A 302 1.48 -3.73 2.73
CA ALA A 302 0.06 -3.81 2.41
C ALA A 302 -0.19 -4.27 0.97
N LYS A 303 0.56 -3.75 -0.01
CA LYS A 303 0.48 -4.21 -1.42
C LYS A 303 0.80 -5.69 -1.55
N MET A 304 1.87 -6.14 -0.90
CA MET A 304 2.28 -7.55 -0.90
C MET A 304 1.19 -8.45 -0.30
N ASN A 305 0.61 -8.07 0.83
CA ASN A 305 -0.46 -8.83 1.47
C ASN A 305 -1.72 -8.87 0.59
N VAL A 306 -2.12 -7.75 0.00
CA VAL A 306 -3.25 -7.72 -0.95
C VAL A 306 -3.02 -8.68 -2.11
N GLU A 307 -1.83 -8.66 -2.70
CA GLU A 307 -1.54 -9.48 -3.87
C GLU A 307 -1.48 -10.97 -3.54
N ARG A 308 -0.93 -11.33 -2.37
CA ARG A 308 -0.73 -12.72 -1.98
C ARG A 308 -1.95 -13.37 -1.33
N GLU A 309 -2.66 -12.63 -0.49
CA GLU A 309 -3.59 -13.19 0.49
C GLU A 309 -5.05 -12.92 0.12
N TYR A 310 -5.35 -11.77 -0.50
CA TYR A 310 -6.75 -11.37 -0.75
C TYR A 310 -7.26 -11.90 -2.10
N ALA A 311 -8.41 -12.57 -2.09
CA ALA A 311 -9.10 -12.97 -3.31
C ALA A 311 -9.56 -11.75 -4.10
N VAL A 312 -10.40 -10.90 -3.47
CA VAL A 312 -10.94 -9.70 -4.09
C VAL A 312 -10.92 -8.54 -3.10
N VAL A 313 -10.41 -7.40 -3.55
CA VAL A 313 -10.54 -6.12 -2.84
C VAL A 313 -11.29 -5.14 -3.74
N GLY A 314 -12.55 -4.90 -3.43
CA GLY A 314 -13.47 -4.13 -4.26
C GLY A 314 -13.60 -2.65 -3.88
N SER A 315 -14.35 -1.89 -4.67
CA SER A 315 -14.79 -0.52 -4.33
C SER A 315 -16.20 -0.26 -4.86
N TRP A 316 -17.04 0.39 -4.06
CA TRP A 316 -18.36 0.85 -4.50
C TRP A 316 -18.30 1.97 -5.55
N GLU A 317 -17.13 2.62 -5.71
CA GLU A 317 -16.88 3.56 -6.81
C GLU A 317 -16.98 2.86 -8.18
N ASP A 318 -16.71 1.55 -8.23
CA ASP A 318 -16.85 0.70 -9.41
C ASP A 318 -17.63 -0.57 -9.05
N THR A 319 -18.91 -0.36 -8.70
CA THR A 319 -19.80 -1.40 -8.19
C THR A 319 -19.93 -2.59 -9.15
N ASN A 320 -20.20 -2.33 -10.44
CA ASN A 320 -20.33 -3.38 -11.46
C ASN A 320 -19.08 -4.26 -11.56
N VAL A 321 -17.90 -3.63 -11.61
CA VAL A 321 -16.62 -4.31 -11.67
C VAL A 321 -16.42 -5.18 -10.43
N THR A 322 -16.69 -4.62 -9.25
CA THR A 322 -16.54 -5.32 -7.97
C THR A 322 -17.44 -6.56 -7.90
N LEU A 323 -18.73 -6.41 -8.20
CA LEU A 323 -19.69 -7.52 -8.11
C LEU A 323 -19.37 -8.63 -9.12
N ALA A 324 -19.01 -8.27 -10.35
CA ALA A 324 -18.64 -9.25 -11.38
C ALA A 324 -17.37 -10.04 -11.03
N VAL A 325 -16.35 -9.39 -10.44
CA VAL A 325 -15.13 -10.09 -10.00
C VAL A 325 -15.43 -10.99 -8.79
N LEU A 326 -16.25 -10.55 -7.83
CA LEU A 326 -16.68 -11.38 -6.71
C LEU A 326 -17.44 -12.63 -7.18
N GLU A 327 -18.39 -12.46 -8.10
CA GLU A 327 -19.16 -13.55 -8.72
C GLU A 327 -18.25 -14.58 -9.40
N ALA A 328 -17.21 -14.12 -10.10
CA ALA A 328 -16.30 -14.98 -10.83
C ALA A 328 -15.28 -15.70 -9.93
N TYR A 329 -14.72 -15.01 -8.93
CA TYR A 329 -13.60 -15.53 -8.13
C TYR A 329 -14.03 -16.23 -6.85
N ILE A 330 -15.23 -15.94 -6.34
CA ILE A 330 -15.77 -16.50 -5.10
C ILE A 330 -17.24 -16.94 -5.31
N PRO A 331 -17.53 -17.77 -6.33
CA PRO A 331 -18.91 -18.05 -6.76
C PRO A 331 -19.78 -18.65 -5.66
N ARG A 332 -19.24 -19.53 -4.82
CA ARG A 332 -20.00 -20.15 -3.72
C ARG A 332 -20.68 -19.13 -2.78
N PHE A 333 -20.06 -17.98 -2.57
CA PHE A 333 -20.56 -16.94 -1.67
C PHE A 333 -21.20 -15.76 -2.41
N PHE A 334 -20.86 -15.55 -3.68
CA PHE A 334 -21.23 -14.34 -4.42
C PHE A 334 -21.98 -14.58 -5.73
N THR A 335 -22.29 -15.81 -6.15
CA THR A 335 -23.11 -16.03 -7.35
C THR A 335 -24.44 -15.29 -7.27
N GLY A 336 -24.72 -14.45 -8.27
CA GLY A 336 -25.93 -13.63 -8.34
C GLY A 336 -25.89 -12.38 -7.44
N ALA A 337 -24.73 -11.99 -6.92
CA ALA A 337 -24.54 -10.74 -6.17
C ALA A 337 -24.97 -9.50 -6.96
N THR A 338 -24.69 -9.45 -8.26
CA THR A 338 -25.10 -8.36 -9.16
C THR A 338 -26.62 -8.24 -9.20
N GLU A 339 -27.31 -9.37 -9.40
CA GLU A 339 -28.77 -9.43 -9.44
C GLU A 339 -29.38 -8.98 -8.10
N VAL A 340 -28.89 -9.54 -6.98
CA VAL A 340 -29.38 -9.22 -5.63
C VAL A 340 -29.19 -7.73 -5.33
N TYR A 341 -28.01 -7.18 -5.65
CA TYR A 341 -27.70 -5.78 -5.40
C TYR A 341 -28.64 -4.84 -6.16
N TYR A 342 -28.76 -5.02 -7.48
CA TYR A 342 -29.53 -4.09 -8.32
C TYR A 342 -31.05 -4.20 -8.13
N ASN A 343 -31.57 -5.41 -7.85
CA ASN A 343 -32.99 -5.59 -7.54
C ASN A 343 -33.44 -4.82 -6.30
N ARG A 344 -32.53 -4.52 -5.37
CA ARG A 344 -32.84 -3.87 -4.08
C ARG A 344 -31.82 -2.80 -3.71
N THR A 345 -31.38 -2.00 -4.68
CA THR A 345 -30.31 -1.01 -4.51
C THR A 345 -30.49 -0.14 -3.25
N GLU A 346 -31.71 0.35 -3.01
CA GLU A 346 -32.06 1.20 -1.86
C GLU A 346 -31.77 0.54 -0.50
N GLN A 347 -31.83 -0.78 -0.40
CA GLN A 347 -31.56 -1.51 0.85
C GLN A 347 -30.07 -1.57 1.19
N PHE A 348 -29.21 -1.40 0.18
CA PHE A 348 -27.76 -1.41 0.32
C PHE A 348 -27.18 0.00 0.39
N THR A 349 -27.85 1.01 -0.17
CA THR A 349 -27.45 2.41 -0.04
C THR A 349 -27.82 2.98 1.34
N ILE A 350 -26.96 2.74 2.33
CA ILE A 350 -27.19 3.16 3.73
C ILE A 350 -26.11 4.09 4.26
N ASN A 351 -26.49 4.89 5.26
CA ASN A 351 -25.63 5.90 5.89
C ASN A 351 -25.14 6.98 4.90
N THR A 352 -25.93 7.27 3.87
CA THR A 352 -25.73 8.38 2.95
C THR A 352 -26.18 9.68 3.61
N VAL A 353 -25.43 10.11 4.62
CA VAL A 353 -25.55 11.49 5.09
C VAL A 353 -24.96 12.37 3.99
N SER A 354 -25.80 13.20 3.36
CA SER A 354 -25.31 14.20 2.41
C SER A 354 -24.37 15.14 3.14
N HIS A 355 -23.17 15.31 2.60
CA HIS A 355 -22.15 16.19 3.14
C HIS A 355 -21.39 16.83 2.00
N ASP A 356 -20.84 18.00 2.27
CA ASP A 356 -20.00 18.71 1.32
C ASP A 356 -18.69 17.94 1.09
N THR A 357 -18.53 17.39 -0.11
CA THR A 357 -17.30 16.70 -0.55
C THR A 357 -16.35 17.64 -1.29
N HIS A 358 -16.70 18.92 -1.46
CA HIS A 358 -15.86 19.89 -2.13
C HIS A 358 -14.62 20.20 -1.30
N LEU A 359 -13.46 20.19 -1.96
CA LEU A 359 -12.18 20.60 -1.39
C LEU A 359 -11.71 21.87 -2.07
N ASP A 360 -11.30 22.84 -1.25
CA ASP A 360 -10.58 24.00 -1.74
C ASP A 360 -9.22 23.54 -2.28
N LYS A 361 -8.70 24.18 -3.33
CA LYS A 361 -7.47 23.74 -4.02
C LYS A 361 -6.26 23.57 -3.08
N ASP A 362 -6.07 24.52 -2.16
CA ASP A 362 -5.00 24.48 -1.16
C ASP A 362 -5.12 23.27 -0.21
N VAL A 363 -6.35 22.95 0.18
CA VAL A 363 -6.66 21.79 1.02
C VAL A 363 -6.44 20.48 0.26
N GLU A 364 -6.92 20.41 -0.98
CA GLU A 364 -6.74 19.24 -1.84
C GLU A 364 -5.27 18.92 -2.09
N GLU A 365 -4.46 19.92 -2.44
CA GLU A 365 -3.01 19.77 -2.65
C GLU A 365 -2.29 19.27 -1.39
N TYR A 366 -2.60 19.86 -0.24
CA TYR A 366 -2.05 19.41 1.04
C TYR A 366 -2.43 17.95 1.34
N LEU A 367 -3.69 17.58 1.15
CA LEU A 367 -4.16 16.22 1.42
C LEU A 367 -3.54 15.21 0.45
N LYS A 368 -3.39 15.54 -0.83
CA LYS A 368 -2.69 14.69 -1.81
C LYS A 368 -1.25 14.41 -1.38
N SER A 369 -0.56 15.40 -0.83
CA SER A 369 0.79 15.21 -0.29
C SER A 369 0.79 14.37 0.98
N SER A 370 -0.11 14.63 1.93
CA SER A 370 -0.16 13.92 3.22
C SER A 370 -0.71 12.49 3.12
N PHE A 371 -1.44 12.15 2.06
CA PHE A 371 -1.99 10.83 1.80
C PHE A 371 -1.34 10.16 0.58
N SER A 372 -0.16 10.63 0.14
CA SER A 372 0.48 10.17 -1.10
C SER A 372 0.57 8.64 -1.19
N PHE A 373 1.05 7.99 -0.13
CA PHE A 373 1.21 6.53 -0.09
C PHE A 373 -0.13 5.79 0.10
N GLU A 374 -1.07 6.39 0.82
CA GLU A 374 -2.43 5.84 0.95
C GLU A 374 -3.18 5.86 -0.40
N ILE A 375 -3.00 6.94 -1.18
CA ILE A 375 -3.54 7.09 -2.54
C ILE A 375 -2.85 6.11 -3.47
N GLU A 376 -1.54 5.96 -3.38
CA GLU A 376 -0.78 4.97 -4.16
C GLU A 376 -1.29 3.54 -3.91
N LEU A 377 -1.52 3.16 -2.65
CA LEU A 377 -2.11 1.87 -2.29
C LEU A 377 -3.52 1.70 -2.87
N TYR A 378 -4.36 2.74 -2.76
CA TYR A 378 -5.70 2.74 -3.35
C TYR A 378 -5.65 2.50 -4.86
N LEU A 379 -4.81 3.25 -5.59
CA LEU A 379 -4.66 3.11 -7.04
C LEU A 379 -4.13 1.73 -7.44
N PHE A 380 -3.16 1.20 -6.71
CA PHE A 380 -2.66 -0.17 -6.92
C PHE A 380 -3.79 -1.21 -6.83
N ILE A 381 -4.62 -1.12 -5.79
CA ILE A 381 -5.74 -2.05 -5.60
C ILE A 381 -6.80 -1.87 -6.70
N LYS A 382 -7.08 -0.63 -7.12
CA LYS A 382 -7.98 -0.33 -8.23
C LYS A 382 -7.50 -0.97 -9.53
N GLN A 383 -6.22 -0.80 -9.86
CA GLN A 383 -5.60 -1.42 -11.03
C GLN A 383 -5.66 -2.95 -10.96
N ARG A 384 -5.39 -3.54 -9.80
CA ARG A 384 -5.55 -4.99 -9.57
C ARG A 384 -6.99 -5.45 -9.84
N LEU A 385 -7.98 -4.76 -9.30
CA LEU A 385 -9.39 -5.07 -9.52
C LEU A 385 -9.77 -5.00 -11.01
N TYR A 386 -9.29 -3.98 -11.74
CA TYR A 386 -9.50 -3.87 -13.18
C TYR A 386 -8.80 -4.98 -13.96
N LYS A 387 -7.56 -5.35 -13.60
CA LYS A 387 -6.84 -6.49 -14.17
C LYS A 387 -7.67 -7.78 -13.98
N GLN A 388 -8.21 -8.03 -12.79
CA GLN A 388 -9.08 -9.18 -12.50
C GLN A 388 -10.35 -9.16 -13.38
N TYR A 389 -11.03 -8.02 -13.47
CA TYR A 389 -12.24 -7.87 -14.28
C TYR A 389 -11.98 -8.12 -15.78
N ILE A 390 -10.92 -7.51 -16.32
CA ILE A 390 -10.52 -7.68 -17.71
C ILE A 390 -10.16 -9.13 -17.99
N ALA A 391 -9.46 -9.80 -17.07
CA ALA A 391 -9.12 -11.22 -17.21
C ALA A 391 -10.39 -12.07 -17.35
N VAL A 392 -11.35 -11.89 -16.45
CA VAL A 392 -12.62 -12.65 -16.45
C VAL A 392 -13.43 -12.41 -17.73
N HIS A 393 -13.40 -11.18 -18.26
CA HIS A 393 -14.20 -10.78 -19.42
C HIS A 393 -13.38 -10.68 -20.71
N LYS A 394 -12.19 -11.29 -20.77
CA LYS A 394 -11.23 -11.14 -21.88
C LYS A 394 -11.86 -11.35 -23.26
N ASN A 395 -12.71 -12.37 -23.40
CA ASN A 395 -13.40 -12.69 -24.65
C ASN A 395 -14.38 -11.58 -25.09
N ALA A 396 -15.05 -10.91 -24.13
CA ALA A 396 -15.95 -9.79 -24.42
C ALA A 396 -15.20 -8.52 -24.83
N PHE A 397 -13.95 -8.36 -24.37
CA PHE A 397 -13.09 -7.25 -24.76
C PHE A 397 -12.42 -7.44 -26.13
N GLN A 398 -12.23 -8.69 -26.58
CA GLN A 398 -11.61 -9.01 -27.87
C GLN A 398 -12.61 -9.07 -29.03
N SER A 399 -13.92 -9.13 -28.74
CA SER A 399 -15.00 -9.22 -29.72
C SER A 399 -15.57 -7.86 -30.17
N ASN A 400 -15.08 -6.76 -29.58
CA ASN A 400 -15.29 -5.38 -30.01
C ASN A 400 -13.99 -4.77 -30.53
#